data_AF-A0AAU4N9L8-F1
#
_entry.id   AF-A0AAU4N9L8-F1
#
_cell.length_a   1.000
_cell.length_b   1.000
_cell.length_c   1.000
_cell.angle_alpha   90.00
_cell.angle_beta   90.00
_cell.angle_gamma   90.00
#
_symmetry.space_group_name_H-M   'P 1'
#
loop_
_entity.id
_entity.type
_entity.pdbx_description
1 polymer ?
#
loop_
_entity_poly.entity_id
_entity_poly.type
_entity_poly.pdbx_seq_one_letter_code
_entity_poly.pdbx_strand_id
1 'polypeptide(L)'
;MRDEGRLHLIEQLLPEGDELEIKDTFSEPGQPRCEFEVDGKPSIGLRGDVVEAFIKPIEVKQDAMRRLGNPSSAGIGVGATIADHGAMAVQACTYKGEKRQYVLALDGVKDPTGTADRRRVLEPFLRSPLPVAMEAQGCRPSLRGRIRRRK
;
A
#
# COMPACT_ATOMS: atom_id res chain seq x y z
N MET A 1 15.90 -2.92 -14.94
CA MET A 1 15.38 -4.29 -14.81
C MET A 1 13.93 -4.15 -14.38
N ARG A 2 12.99 -4.56 -15.23
CA ARG A 2 11.56 -4.24 -15.09
C ARG A 2 10.91 -5.20 -14.10
N ASP A 3 9.95 -4.65 -13.36
CA ASP A 3 9.29 -5.17 -12.17
C ASP A 3 8.23 -6.25 -12.47
N GLU A 4 8.57 -7.31 -13.20
CA GLU A 4 7.59 -8.31 -13.68
C GLU A 4 6.83 -9.01 -12.54
N GLY A 5 7.47 -9.21 -11.37
CA GLY A 5 6.81 -9.84 -10.21
C GLY A 5 5.78 -8.94 -9.50
N ARG A 6 5.81 -7.62 -9.73
CA ARG A 6 4.95 -6.65 -9.03
C ARG A 6 3.67 -6.35 -9.80
N LEU A 7 3.75 -6.30 -11.14
CA LEU A 7 2.59 -6.23 -12.03
C LEU A 7 1.67 -7.44 -11.82
N HIS A 8 2.25 -8.63 -11.63
CA HIS A 8 1.48 -9.85 -11.42
C HIS A 8 0.53 -9.83 -10.19
N LEU A 9 0.86 -9.08 -9.13
CA LEU A 9 0.01 -9.00 -7.94
C LEU A 9 -1.12 -7.98 -8.09
N ILE A 10 -0.90 -6.88 -8.82
CA ILE A 10 -1.97 -5.91 -9.08
C ILE A 10 -2.94 -6.46 -10.12
N GLU A 11 -2.46 -7.19 -11.12
CA GLU A 11 -3.29 -7.87 -12.13
C GLU A 11 -4.34 -8.78 -11.50
N GLN A 12 -4.00 -9.48 -10.41
CA GLN A 12 -4.95 -10.34 -9.68
C GLN A 12 -6.04 -9.57 -8.93
N LEU A 13 -5.86 -8.28 -8.69
CA LEU A 13 -6.83 -7.42 -8.02
C LEU A 13 -7.69 -6.63 -9.01
N LEU A 14 -7.26 -6.58 -10.28
CA LEU A 14 -7.95 -5.87 -11.35
C LEU A 14 -9.02 -6.77 -11.99
N PRO A 15 -10.13 -6.17 -12.47
CA PRO A 15 -11.06 -6.88 -13.32
C PRO A 15 -10.38 -7.26 -14.64
N GLU A 16 -10.95 -8.27 -15.32
CA GLU A 16 -10.59 -8.57 -16.70
C GLU A 16 -10.96 -7.39 -17.61
N GLY A 17 -10.14 -7.17 -18.64
CA GLY A 17 -10.34 -6.16 -19.66
C GLY A 17 -9.22 -6.20 -20.71
N ASP A 18 -9.41 -5.44 -21.78
CA ASP A 18 -8.50 -5.41 -22.93
C ASP A 18 -7.45 -4.30 -22.79
N GLU A 19 -7.79 -3.21 -22.09
CA GLU A 19 -6.93 -2.04 -21.92
C GLU A 19 -6.69 -1.71 -20.45
N LEU A 20 -5.41 -1.56 -20.08
CA LEU A 20 -4.99 -1.11 -18.75
C LEU A 20 -4.27 0.23 -18.86
N GLU A 21 -4.84 1.25 -18.22
CA GLU A 21 -4.21 2.56 -18.06
C GLU A 21 -3.77 2.77 -16.60
N ILE A 22 -2.61 3.41 -16.43
CA ILE A 22 -2.09 3.81 -15.11
C ILE A 22 -1.96 5.32 -15.10
N LYS A 23 -2.67 5.97 -14.19
CA LYS A 23 -2.64 7.42 -13.99
C LYS A 23 -1.86 7.74 -12.72
N ASP A 24 -0.63 8.20 -12.91
CA ASP A 24 0.20 8.71 -11.81
C ASP A 24 -0.16 10.17 -11.55
N THR A 25 -0.64 10.46 -10.34
CA THR A 25 -0.84 11.84 -9.89
C THR A 25 0.02 12.10 -8.66
N PHE A 26 0.91 13.08 -8.77
CA PHE A 26 1.61 13.61 -7.59
C PHE A 26 0.75 14.74 -7.04
N SER A 27 0.01 14.46 -5.97
CA SER A 27 -0.74 15.51 -5.27
C SER A 27 0.24 16.50 -4.62
N GLU A 28 1.25 15.97 -3.90
CA GLU A 28 2.30 16.73 -3.21
C GLU A 28 3.56 15.85 -2.99
N PRO A 29 4.75 16.43 -2.73
CA PRO A 29 5.93 15.66 -2.33
C PRO A 29 5.66 14.78 -1.10
N GLY A 30 5.93 13.47 -1.20
CA GLY A 30 5.65 12.51 -0.12
C GLY A 30 4.22 11.97 -0.13
N GLN A 31 3.40 12.35 -1.13
CA GLN A 31 2.02 11.88 -1.30
C GLN A 31 1.76 11.32 -2.70
N PRO A 32 2.48 10.26 -3.14
CA PRO A 32 2.20 9.64 -4.43
C PRO A 32 0.78 9.08 -4.48
N ARG A 33 0.14 9.22 -5.64
CA ARG A 33 -1.15 8.60 -5.97
C ARG A 33 -1.01 7.91 -7.32
N CYS A 34 -1.57 6.72 -7.43
CA CYS A 34 -1.68 5.99 -8.69
C CYS A 34 -3.12 5.47 -8.80
N GLU A 35 -3.75 5.66 -9.93
CA GLU A 35 -5.07 5.10 -10.24
C GLU A 35 -4.94 4.13 -11.41
N PHE A 36 -5.54 2.95 -11.28
CA PHE A 36 -5.60 1.95 -12.32
C PHE A 36 -6.99 1.97 -12.95
N GLU A 37 -7.03 2.09 -14.27
CA GLU A 37 -8.25 2.03 -15.07
C GLU A 37 -8.21 0.82 -16.00
N VAL A 38 -9.32 0.09 -16.06
CA VAL A 38 -9.50 -1.04 -16.98
C VAL A 38 -10.63 -0.69 -17.93
N ASP A 39 -10.38 -0.74 -19.23
CA ASP A 39 -11.31 -0.35 -20.30
C ASP A 39 -11.93 1.05 -20.05
N GLY A 40 -11.09 2.01 -19.65
CA GLY A 40 -11.48 3.39 -19.35
C GLY A 40 -12.32 3.58 -18.08
N LYS A 41 -12.40 2.57 -17.20
CA LYS A 41 -13.12 2.63 -15.92
C LYS A 41 -12.17 2.58 -14.72
N PRO A 42 -12.28 3.51 -13.76
CA PRO A 42 -11.52 3.44 -12.51
C PRO A 42 -11.79 2.14 -11.76
N SER A 43 -10.70 1.45 -11.42
CA SER A 43 -10.74 0.16 -10.71
C SER A 43 -10.12 0.27 -9.33
N ILE A 44 -8.84 0.64 -9.25
CA ILE A 44 -8.08 0.63 -8.00
C ILE A 44 -7.37 1.96 -7.80
N GLY A 45 -7.45 2.49 -6.57
CA GLY A 45 -6.62 3.60 -6.11
C GLY A 45 -5.49 3.12 -5.21
N LEU A 46 -4.26 3.55 -5.48
CA LEU A 46 -3.08 3.35 -4.64
C LEU A 46 -2.58 4.70 -4.13
N ARG A 47 -2.32 4.80 -2.83
CA ARG A 47 -1.92 6.04 -2.15
C ARG A 47 -0.76 5.78 -1.20
N GLY A 48 0.27 6.61 -1.31
CA GLY A 48 1.38 6.64 -0.35
C GLY A 48 1.40 7.95 0.42
N ASP A 49 1.69 7.95 1.71
CA ASP A 49 1.83 9.18 2.50
C ASP A 49 3.00 9.09 3.48
N VAL A 50 3.87 10.10 3.49
CA VAL A 50 4.83 10.31 4.57
C VAL A 50 4.19 11.20 5.63
N VAL A 51 4.00 10.69 6.85
CA VAL A 51 3.36 11.42 7.94
C VAL A 51 4.23 11.48 9.19
N GLU A 52 3.92 12.39 10.11
CA GLU A 52 4.59 12.55 11.40
C GLU A 52 4.55 11.24 12.21
N ALA A 53 5.63 10.88 12.89
CA ALA A 53 5.74 9.61 13.61
C ALA A 53 4.74 9.42 14.78
N PHE A 54 4.13 10.50 15.29
CA PHE A 54 3.15 10.41 16.38
C PHE A 54 1.72 10.15 15.88
N ILE A 55 1.47 10.36 14.58
CA ILE A 55 0.17 10.05 13.98
C ILE A 55 -0.04 8.53 14.07
N LYS A 56 -1.29 8.10 14.23
CA LYS A 56 -1.64 6.69 14.24
C LYS A 56 -2.57 6.42 13.06
N PRO A 57 -2.03 6.16 11.85
CA PRO A 57 -2.83 6.13 10.62
C PRO A 57 -3.98 5.13 10.68
N ILE A 58 -3.75 3.95 11.28
CA ILE A 58 -4.78 2.91 11.44
C ILE A 58 -5.94 3.38 12.32
N GLU A 59 -5.65 4.09 13.42
CA GLU A 59 -6.70 4.65 14.29
C GLU A 59 -7.43 5.80 13.58
N VAL A 60 -6.70 6.72 12.95
CA VAL A 60 -7.28 7.87 12.23
C VAL A 60 -8.15 7.45 11.04
N LYS A 61 -7.78 6.37 10.33
CA LYS A 61 -8.50 5.88 9.15
C LYS A 61 -9.46 4.73 9.46
N GLN A 62 -9.75 4.45 10.73
CA GLN A 62 -10.58 3.31 11.12
C GLN A 62 -11.95 3.31 10.43
N ASP A 63 -12.64 4.45 10.37
CA ASP A 63 -13.94 4.56 9.71
C ASP A 63 -13.85 4.39 8.20
N ALA A 64 -12.79 4.90 7.58
CA ALA A 64 -12.55 4.69 6.15
C ALA A 64 -12.35 3.18 5.84
N MET A 65 -11.58 2.48 6.67
CA MET A 65 -11.37 1.04 6.53
C MET A 65 -12.65 0.22 6.76
N ARG A 66 -13.54 0.66 7.67
CA ARG A 66 -14.86 0.04 7.87
C ARG A 66 -15.78 0.21 6.67
N ARG A 67 -15.68 1.32 5.92
CA ARG A 67 -16.43 1.48 4.65
C ARG A 67 -15.94 0.53 3.56
N LEU A 68 -14.70 0.04 3.68
CA LEU A 68 -14.13 -0.96 2.78
C LEU A 68 -14.48 -2.41 3.21
N GLY A 69 -15.35 -2.60 4.21
CA GLY A 69 -15.81 -3.90 4.68
C GLY A 69 -15.41 -4.20 6.13
N ASN A 70 -14.95 -5.42 6.39
CA ASN A 70 -14.67 -5.89 7.75
C ASN A 70 -13.16 -5.90 8.08
N PRO A 71 -12.55 -4.75 8.44
CA PRO A 71 -11.10 -4.66 8.61
C PRO A 71 -10.57 -5.57 9.72
N SER A 72 -9.48 -6.28 9.42
CA SER A 72 -8.71 -7.09 10.38
C SER A 72 -7.23 -6.75 10.32
N SER A 73 -6.53 -6.84 11.45
CA SER A 73 -5.09 -6.57 11.51
C SER A 73 -4.28 -7.59 10.70
N ALA A 74 -3.14 -7.13 10.17
CA ALA A 74 -2.17 -7.96 9.44
C ALA A 74 -0.74 -7.67 9.91
N GLY A 75 0.13 -8.69 9.83
CA GLY A 75 1.52 -8.66 10.30
C GLY A 75 2.50 -8.02 9.31
N ILE A 76 2.23 -6.78 8.87
CA ILE A 76 3.08 -6.04 7.92
C ILE A 76 3.58 -4.75 8.56
N GLY A 77 4.90 -4.54 8.49
CA GLY A 77 5.56 -3.35 8.99
C GLY A 77 5.36 -3.12 10.49
N VAL A 78 5.05 -1.89 10.88
CA VAL A 78 4.70 -1.56 12.28
C VAL A 78 3.20 -1.70 12.56
N GLY A 79 2.40 -1.90 11.51
CA GLY A 79 0.99 -2.19 11.59
C GLY A 79 0.35 -2.20 10.20
N ALA A 80 -0.63 -3.08 10.01
CA ALA A 80 -1.44 -3.10 8.80
C ALA A 80 -2.86 -3.54 9.12
N THR A 81 -3.78 -3.20 8.22
CA THR A 81 -5.19 -3.60 8.27
C THR A 81 -5.67 -3.95 6.86
N ILE A 82 -6.40 -5.05 6.74
CA ILE A 82 -6.96 -5.57 5.50
C ILE A 82 -8.48 -5.62 5.67
N ALA A 83 -9.19 -4.93 4.78
CA ALA A 83 -10.65 -4.95 4.68
C ALA A 83 -11.09 -5.77 3.46
N ASP A 84 -12.39 -5.75 3.13
CA ASP A 84 -12.93 -6.54 2.02
C ASP A 84 -12.58 -5.97 0.65
N HIS A 85 -12.43 -4.65 0.56
CA HIS A 85 -12.24 -3.90 -0.69
C HIS A 85 -11.00 -3.00 -0.70
N GLY A 86 -10.08 -3.24 0.23
CA GLY A 86 -8.87 -2.45 0.34
C GLY A 86 -8.03 -2.80 1.57
N ALA A 87 -6.87 -2.20 1.65
CA ALA A 87 -5.91 -2.49 2.70
C ALA A 87 -4.98 -1.29 2.95
N MET A 88 -4.38 -1.25 4.13
CA MET A 88 -3.41 -0.22 4.50
C MET A 88 -2.28 -0.83 5.33
N ALA A 89 -1.04 -0.45 5.02
CA ALA A 89 0.15 -0.79 5.79
C ALA A 89 0.90 0.48 6.22
N VAL A 90 1.55 0.39 7.38
CA VAL A 90 2.33 1.47 7.98
C VAL A 90 3.72 0.96 8.30
N GLN A 91 4.74 1.74 7.96
CA GLN A 91 6.13 1.44 8.27
C GLN A 91 6.86 2.67 8.79
N ALA A 92 7.52 2.54 9.94
CA ALA A 92 8.37 3.60 10.47
C ALA A 92 9.61 3.81 9.58
N CYS A 93 9.96 5.07 9.35
CA CYS A 93 11.08 5.46 8.49
C CYS A 93 11.78 6.73 8.98
N THR A 94 12.88 7.06 8.32
CA THR A 94 13.54 8.36 8.41
C THR A 94 13.37 9.07 7.07
N TYR A 95 12.79 10.26 7.09
CA TYR A 95 12.58 11.09 5.91
C TYR A 95 13.14 12.49 6.19
N LYS A 96 14.04 12.96 5.32
CA LYS A 96 14.74 14.24 5.48
C LYS A 96 15.39 14.45 6.86
N GLY A 97 15.93 13.36 7.43
CA GLY A 97 16.62 13.38 8.75
C GLY A 97 15.68 13.26 9.96
N GLU A 98 14.37 13.28 9.76
CA GLU A 98 13.39 13.21 10.82
C GLU A 98 12.73 11.83 10.92
N LYS A 99 12.31 11.45 12.13
CA LYS A 99 11.48 10.27 12.34
C LYS A 99 10.10 10.52 11.74
N ARG A 100 9.73 9.71 10.76
CA ARG A 100 8.44 9.72 10.08
C ARG A 100 7.90 8.31 9.98
N GLN A 101 6.74 8.17 9.37
CA GLN A 101 6.21 6.88 8.95
C GLN A 101 5.67 7.00 7.54
N TYR A 102 5.78 5.91 6.79
CA TYR A 102 5.14 5.74 5.50
C TYR A 102 3.84 4.99 5.66
N VAL A 103 2.80 5.47 5.00
CA VAL A 103 1.51 4.79 4.86
C VAL A 103 1.36 4.39 3.41
N LEU A 104 1.06 3.13 3.15
CA LEU A 104 0.61 2.66 1.85
C LEU A 104 -0.83 2.20 2.01
N ALA A 105 -1.74 2.75 1.22
CA ALA A 105 -3.15 2.41 1.23
C ALA A 105 -3.65 2.11 -0.17
N LEU A 106 -4.57 1.16 -0.27
CA LEU A 106 -5.21 0.76 -1.50
C LEU A 106 -6.72 0.58 -1.26
N ASP A 107 -7.54 1.07 -2.18
CA ASP A 107 -8.99 0.91 -2.19
C ASP A 107 -9.54 0.62 -3.59
N GLY A 108 -10.84 0.35 -3.67
CA GLY A 108 -11.54 0.09 -4.94
C GLY A 108 -11.53 -1.37 -5.38
N VAL A 109 -10.85 -2.27 -4.66
CA VAL A 109 -10.72 -3.68 -5.06
C VAL A 109 -12.07 -4.39 -5.03
N LYS A 110 -12.50 -4.85 -6.20
CA LYS A 110 -13.72 -5.67 -6.37
C LYS A 110 -13.41 -7.10 -6.80
N ASP A 111 -12.22 -7.32 -7.36
CA ASP A 111 -11.78 -8.60 -7.87
C ASP A 111 -10.62 -9.19 -7.04
N PRO A 112 -10.54 -10.52 -6.92
CA PRO A 112 -11.56 -11.50 -7.30
C PRO A 112 -12.90 -11.31 -6.56
N THR A 113 -14.01 -11.87 -7.06
CA THR A 113 -15.35 -11.65 -6.45
C THR A 113 -15.47 -12.22 -5.02
N GLY A 114 -14.67 -13.25 -4.68
CA GLY A 114 -14.64 -13.84 -3.36
C GLY A 114 -13.89 -12.99 -2.34
N THR A 115 -14.57 -12.59 -1.25
CA THR A 115 -13.96 -11.77 -0.19
C THR A 115 -12.70 -12.39 0.42
N ALA A 116 -12.71 -13.71 0.67
CA ALA A 116 -11.55 -14.41 1.21
C ALA A 116 -10.36 -14.38 0.24
N ASP A 117 -10.63 -14.50 -1.06
CA ASP A 117 -9.60 -14.50 -2.09
C ASP A 117 -9.02 -13.10 -2.28
N ARG A 118 -9.84 -12.04 -2.27
CA ARG A 118 -9.34 -10.66 -2.27
C ARG A 118 -8.39 -10.41 -1.12
N ARG A 119 -8.80 -10.76 0.10
CA ARG A 119 -7.97 -10.59 1.31
C ARG A 119 -6.65 -11.34 1.21
N ARG A 120 -6.65 -12.55 0.62
CA ARG A 120 -5.45 -13.37 0.40
C ARG A 120 -4.45 -12.69 -0.55
N VAL A 121 -4.92 -11.95 -1.56
CA VAL A 121 -4.08 -11.23 -2.52
C VAL A 121 -3.64 -9.85 -1.97
N LEU A 122 -4.50 -9.18 -1.20
CA LEU A 122 -4.21 -7.88 -0.59
C LEU A 122 -3.00 -7.89 0.35
N GLU A 123 -2.82 -8.96 1.13
CA GLU A 123 -1.68 -9.07 2.05
C GLU A 123 -0.31 -9.08 1.34
N PRO A 124 -0.02 -10.00 0.40
CA PRO A 124 1.23 -10.00 -0.35
C PRO A 124 1.37 -8.74 -1.21
N PHE A 125 0.26 -8.21 -1.75
CA PHE A 125 0.26 -6.95 -2.46
C PHE A 125 0.68 -5.78 -1.57
N LEU A 126 0.34 -5.71 -0.28
CA LEU A 126 0.87 -4.65 0.58
C LEU A 126 2.34 -4.86 0.91
N ARG A 127 2.78 -6.12 1.08
CA ARG A 127 4.13 -6.45 1.53
C ARG A 127 5.19 -6.12 0.48
N SER A 128 4.90 -6.38 -0.80
CA SER A 128 5.89 -6.27 -1.89
C SER A 128 6.24 -4.83 -2.31
N PRO A 129 5.29 -3.92 -2.59
CA PRO A 129 5.57 -2.57 -3.05
C PRO A 129 5.91 -1.62 -1.91
N LEU A 130 5.52 -1.91 -0.66
CA LEU A 130 5.75 -1.01 0.48
C LEU A 130 7.22 -0.57 0.62
N PRO A 131 8.23 -1.46 0.64
CA PRO A 131 9.63 -1.05 0.74
C PRO A 131 10.10 -0.17 -0.44
N VAL A 132 9.57 -0.43 -1.64
CA VAL A 132 10.01 0.26 -2.85
C VAL A 132 9.35 1.63 -2.97
N ALA A 133 8.07 1.72 -2.62
CA ALA A 133 7.36 2.99 -2.54
C ALA A 133 8.00 3.90 -1.48
N MET A 134 8.38 3.34 -0.33
CA MET A 134 9.15 4.04 0.69
C MET A 134 10.48 4.59 0.16
N GLU A 135 11.27 3.74 -0.53
CA GLU A 135 12.56 4.13 -1.08
C GLU A 135 12.42 5.23 -2.14
N ALA A 136 11.45 5.11 -3.03
CA ALA A 136 11.15 6.12 -4.05
C ALA A 136 10.79 7.48 -3.44
N GLN A 137 10.14 7.49 -2.27
CA GLN A 137 9.84 8.72 -1.52
C GLN A 137 10.99 9.18 -0.62
N GLY A 138 12.15 8.52 -0.62
CA GLY A 138 13.29 8.86 0.25
C GLY A 138 13.05 8.56 1.73
N CYS A 139 12.03 7.76 2.05
CA CYS A 139 11.64 7.37 3.39
C CYS A 139 12.34 6.05 3.74
N ARG A 140 13.52 6.14 4.36
CA ARG A 140 14.39 4.98 4.59
C ARG A 140 13.93 4.19 5.81
N PRO A 141 13.82 2.85 5.76
CA PRO A 141 13.36 2.05 6.89
C PRO A 141 14.17 2.34 8.16
N SER A 142 13.47 2.70 9.24
CA SER A 142 14.08 2.87 10.55
C SER A 142 14.28 1.48 11.16
N LEU A 143 15.37 0.81 10.81
CA LEU A 143 15.73 -0.50 11.36
C LEU A 143 15.80 -0.41 12.89
N ARG A 144 14.80 -0.96 13.59
CA ARG A 144 15.00 -1.38 14.98
C ARG A 144 15.94 -2.59 14.94
N GLY A 145 17.21 -2.35 15.23
CA GLY A 145 18.23 -3.38 15.41
C GLY A 145 19.17 -3.53 14.22
N ARG A 146 20.39 -3.01 14.37
CA ARG A 146 21.53 -3.46 13.57
C ARG A 146 21.72 -4.96 13.82
N ILE A 147 21.47 -5.82 12.84
CA ILE A 147 22.19 -7.09 12.79
C ILE A 147 23.60 -6.71 12.34
N ARG A 148 24.51 -6.56 13.31
CA ARG A 148 25.95 -6.56 13.02
C ARG A 148 26.26 -7.94 12.45
N ARG A 149 26.47 -8.07 11.13
CA ARG A 149 27.22 -9.20 10.60
C ARG A 149 28.64 -9.08 11.16
N ARG A 150 29.00 -9.90 12.16
CA ARG A 150 30.41 -10.10 12.49
C ARG A 150 31.04 -10.82 11.28
N LYS A 151 32.12 -10.25 10.76
CA LYS A 151 33.13 -11.01 10.01
C LYS A 151 33.86 -11.94 10.99
#